data_AF-A0A2H3B277-F1
#
_entry.id   AF-A0A2H3B277-F1
#
_cell.length_a   1.000
_cell.length_b   1.000
_cell.length_c   1.000
_cell.angle_alpha   90.00
_cell.angle_beta   90.00
_cell.angle_gamma   90.00
#
_symmetry.space_group_name_H-M   'P 1'
#
loop_
_entity.id
_entity.type
_entity.pdbx_description
1 polymer ?
#
loop_
_entity_poly.entity_id
_entity_poly.type
_entity_poly.pdbx_seq_one_letter_code
_entity_poly.pdbx_strand_id
1 'polypeptide(L)'
;LKRLLEDLQIWLEEMFTFTSEQLTNIRAVARDLIYDPTRLHFKSIDVDIIKALCLEKVTMRFSNVFGSPAREAKLVSTVKRIASSVQNGYRQDV
;
A
#
# COMPACT_ATOMS: atom_id res chain seq x y z
N LEU A 1 22.90 0.73 -26.72
CA LEU A 1 21.61 1.39 -26.48
C LEU A 1 20.65 0.52 -25.67
N LYS A 2 20.31 -0.71 -26.11
CA LYS A 2 19.40 -1.61 -25.38
C LYS A 2 19.82 -1.91 -23.93
N ARG A 3 21.08 -2.32 -23.71
CA ARG A 3 21.62 -2.57 -22.35
C ARG A 3 21.55 -1.35 -21.43
N LEU A 4 21.90 -0.17 -21.95
CA LEU A 4 21.79 1.08 -21.18
C LEU A 4 20.35 1.36 -20.73
N LEU A 5 19.36 1.08 -21.59
CA LEU A 5 17.95 1.26 -21.25
C LEU A 5 17.46 0.22 -20.25
N GLU A 6 17.93 -1.03 -20.36
CA GLU A 6 17.66 -2.11 -19.41
C GLU A 6 18.22 -1.76 -18.02
N ASP A 7 19.48 -1.31 -17.95
CA ASP A 7 20.12 -0.88 -16.70
C ASP A 7 19.39 0.31 -16.06
N LEU A 8 18.97 1.27 -16.88
CA LEU A 8 18.22 2.46 -16.42
C LEU A 8 16.83 2.07 -15.91
N GLN A 9 16.17 1.10 -16.55
CA GLN A 9 14.89 0.56 -16.09
C GLN A 9 15.03 -0.16 -14.74
N ILE A 10 16.07 -0.97 -14.56
CA ILE A 10 16.34 -1.66 -13.28
C ILE A 10 16.56 -0.62 -12.17
N TRP A 11 17.39 0.39 -12.43
CA TRP A 11 17.66 1.45 -11.46
C TRP A 11 16.41 2.24 -11.08
N LEU A 12 15.54 2.55 -12.05
CA LEU A 12 14.26 3.20 -11.79
C LEU A 12 13.32 2.35 -10.93
N GLU A 13 13.33 1.03 -11.09
CA GLU A 13 12.57 0.12 -10.21
C GLU A 13 13.15 0.07 -8.79
N GLU A 14 14.48 0.05 -8.64
CA GLU A 14 15.13 0.08 -7.31
C GLU A 14 14.85 1.39 -6.56
N MET A 15 14.86 2.52 -7.28
CA MET A 15 14.63 3.85 -6.72
C MET A 15 13.15 4.18 -6.51
N PHE A 16 12.23 3.29 -6.90
CA PHE A 16 10.79 3.52 -6.76
C PHE A 16 10.42 3.81 -5.30
N THR A 17 9.70 4.90 -5.05
CA THR A 17 9.15 5.23 -3.72
C THR A 17 7.68 5.63 -3.85
N PHE A 18 6.91 5.35 -2.80
CA PHE A 18 5.51 5.79 -2.77
C PHE A 18 5.44 7.30 -2.58
N THR A 19 4.53 7.93 -3.33
CA THR A 19 4.26 9.37 -3.16
C THR A 19 3.55 9.63 -1.82
N SER A 20 3.58 10.88 -1.36
CA SER A 20 2.85 11.29 -0.15
C SER A 20 1.34 11.05 -0.27
N GLU A 21 0.77 11.26 -1.46
CA GLU A 21 -0.64 10.97 -1.78
C GLU A 21 -0.94 9.47 -1.65
N GLN A 22 -0.12 8.61 -2.25
CA GLN A 22 -0.27 7.16 -2.12
C GLN A 22 -0.19 6.69 -0.66
N LEU A 23 0.78 7.20 0.11
CA LEU A 23 0.92 6.88 1.53
C LEU A 23 -0.28 7.36 2.37
N THR A 24 -0.85 8.51 2.00
CA THR A 24 -2.06 9.04 2.63
C THR A 24 -3.26 8.15 2.33
N ASN A 25 -3.43 7.73 1.08
CA ASN A 25 -4.50 6.85 0.64
C ASN A 25 -4.44 5.48 1.33
N ILE A 26 -3.24 4.87 1.44
CA ILE A 26 -3.07 3.61 2.19
C ILE A 26 -3.54 3.76 3.63
N ARG A 27 -3.17 4.88 4.28
CA ARG A 27 -3.54 5.13 5.69
C ARG A 27 -5.05 5.40 5.84
N ALA A 28 -5.67 6.10 4.90
CA ALA A 28 -7.11 6.33 4.89
C ALA A 28 -7.88 5.00 4.83
N VAL A 29 -7.58 4.17 3.83
CA VAL A 29 -8.19 2.84 3.68
C VAL A 29 -7.93 1.97 4.91
N ALA A 30 -6.73 2.02 5.49
CA ALA A 30 -6.42 1.30 6.71
C ALA A 30 -7.28 1.75 7.89
N ARG A 31 -7.53 3.05 8.05
CA ARG A 31 -8.40 3.58 9.12
C ARG A 31 -9.84 3.14 8.92
N ASP A 32 -10.36 3.29 7.71
CA ASP A 32 -11.75 2.92 7.39
C ASP A 32 -12.02 1.44 7.72
N LEU A 33 -11.06 0.57 7.41
CA LEU A 33 -11.17 -0.85 7.71
C LEU A 33 -10.88 -1.21 9.18
N ILE A 34 -9.99 -0.48 9.87
CA ILE A 34 -9.66 -0.78 11.28
C ILE A 34 -10.75 -0.28 12.23
N TYR A 35 -11.34 0.88 11.92
CA TYR A 35 -12.30 1.57 12.78
C TYR A 35 -13.73 1.09 12.50
N ASP A 36 -13.93 0.16 11.56
CA ASP A 36 -15.20 -0.49 11.30
C ASP A 36 -15.66 -1.31 12.53
N PRO A 37 -16.76 -0.91 13.21
CA PRO A 37 -17.23 -1.57 14.41
C PRO A 37 -17.80 -2.97 14.13
N THR A 38 -18.10 -3.30 12.88
CA THR A 38 -18.65 -4.61 12.50
C THR A 38 -17.57 -5.67 12.27
N ARG A 39 -16.30 -5.26 12.27
CA ARG A 39 -15.18 -6.13 11.93
C ARG A 39 -14.71 -6.93 13.13
N LEU A 40 -14.92 -8.24 13.07
CA LEU A 40 -14.57 -9.17 14.15
C LEU A 40 -13.09 -9.58 14.12
N HIS A 41 -12.42 -9.52 12.96
CA HIS A 41 -11.08 -10.09 12.77
C HIS A 41 -10.12 -9.13 12.02
N PHE A 42 -8.94 -8.91 12.61
CA PHE A 42 -7.90 -8.03 12.06
C PHE A 42 -6.73 -8.78 11.39
N LYS A 43 -6.71 -10.12 11.45
CA LYS A 43 -5.53 -10.92 11.07
C LYS A 43 -5.14 -10.81 9.58
N SER A 44 -6.07 -10.43 8.72
CA SER A 44 -5.89 -10.29 7.26
C SER A 44 -6.13 -8.86 6.76
N ILE A 45 -6.07 -7.85 7.64
CA ILE A 45 -6.46 -6.48 7.27
C ILE A 45 -5.56 -5.88 6.20
N ASP A 46 -4.29 -6.26 6.15
CA ASP A 46 -3.35 -5.87 5.10
C ASP A 46 -3.79 -6.37 3.72
N VAL A 47 -4.30 -7.60 3.63
CA VAL A 47 -4.84 -8.16 2.39
C VAL A 47 -6.07 -7.37 1.93
N ASP A 48 -6.94 -6.99 2.86
CA ASP A 48 -8.17 -6.27 2.55
C ASP A 48 -7.88 -4.81 2.12
N ILE A 49 -6.90 -4.16 2.76
CA ILE A 49 -6.38 -2.86 2.32
C ILE A 49 -5.85 -2.97 0.88
N ILE A 50 -5.01 -3.97 0.58
CA ILE A 50 -4.46 -4.15 -0.77
C ILE A 50 -5.55 -4.39 -1.81
N LYS A 51 -6.58 -5.19 -1.48
CA LYS A 51 -7.73 -5.42 -2.37
C LYS A 51 -8.47 -4.12 -2.67
N ALA A 52 -8.73 -3.29 -1.66
CA ALA A 52 -9.38 -1.99 -1.86
C ALA A 52 -8.53 -1.06 -2.74
N LEU A 53 -7.23 -0.97 -2.47
CA LEU A 53 -6.29 -0.19 -3.29
C LEU A 53 -6.22 -0.69 -4.74
N CYS A 54 -6.34 -2.00 -4.96
CA CYS A 54 -6.30 -2.60 -6.30
C CYS A 54 -7.58 -2.32 -7.08
N LEU A 55 -8.74 -2.45 -6.43
CA LEU A 55 -10.05 -2.17 -7.00
C LEU A 55 -10.14 -0.71 -7.47
N GLU A 56 -9.63 0.20 -6.66
CA GLU A 56 -9.66 1.65 -6.90
C GLU A 56 -8.31 2.22 -7.36
N LYS A 57 -7.46 1.39 -7.98
CA LYS A 57 -6.07 1.78 -8.29
C LYS A 57 -5.93 3.05 -9.14
N VAL A 58 -6.93 3.38 -9.96
CA VAL A 58 -6.89 4.59 -10.79
C VAL A 58 -7.15 5.83 -9.95
N THR A 59 -8.22 5.83 -9.14
CA THR A 59 -8.61 6.95 -8.29
C THR A 59 -7.62 7.15 -7.14
N MET A 60 -7.08 6.06 -6.60
CA MET A 60 -6.11 6.10 -5.49
C MET A 60 -4.65 6.29 -5.93
N ARG A 61 -4.40 6.48 -7.24
CA ARG A 61 -3.07 6.68 -7.84
C ARG A 61 -2.10 5.50 -7.72
N PHE A 62 -2.59 4.27 -7.71
CA PHE A 62 -1.79 3.04 -7.67
C PHE A 62 -1.63 2.33 -9.03
N SER A 63 -2.06 2.92 -10.14
CA SER A 63 -1.90 2.33 -11.48
C SER A 63 -0.45 2.01 -11.86
N ASN A 64 0.53 2.73 -11.28
CA ASN A 64 1.96 2.48 -11.50
C ASN A 64 2.55 1.45 -10.52
N VAL A 65 1.76 0.91 -9.59
CA VAL A 65 2.19 -0.08 -8.60
C VAL A 65 1.70 -1.46 -9.00
N PHE A 66 0.39 -1.58 -9.23
CA PHE A 66 -0.22 -2.85 -9.62
C PHE A 66 0.17 -3.26 -11.05
N GLY A 67 0.64 -4.48 -11.21
CA GLY A 67 1.24 -5.02 -12.43
C GLY A 67 2.78 -5.07 -12.39
N SER A 68 3.43 -4.48 -11.38
CA SER A 68 4.87 -4.61 -11.13
C SER A 68 5.12 -5.44 -9.87
N PRO A 69 5.65 -6.68 -9.99
CA PRO A 69 5.88 -7.55 -8.83
C PRO A 69 6.77 -6.92 -7.75
N ALA A 70 7.79 -6.17 -8.15
CA ALA A 70 8.70 -5.50 -7.22
C ALA A 70 7.98 -4.40 -6.41
N ARG A 71 7.13 -3.61 -7.07
CA ARG A 71 6.36 -2.53 -6.42
C ARG A 71 5.23 -3.09 -5.56
N GLU A 72 4.59 -4.17 -6.00
CA GLU A 72 3.59 -4.89 -5.21
C GLU A 72 4.20 -5.48 -3.93
N ALA A 73 5.40 -6.08 -4.00
CA ALA A 73 6.11 -6.54 -2.81
C ALA A 73 6.43 -5.38 -1.83
N LYS A 74 6.83 -4.21 -2.36
CA LYS A 74 7.04 -3.00 -1.56
C LYS A 74 5.72 -2.44 -0.98
N LEU A 75 4.61 -2.59 -1.70
CA LEU A 75 3.29 -2.19 -1.24
C LEU A 75 2.87 -3.04 -0.06
N VAL A 76 3.03 -4.36 -0.15
CA VAL A 76 2.69 -5.30 0.94
C VAL A 76 3.40 -4.92 2.24
N SER A 77 4.72 -4.70 2.20
CA SER A 77 5.49 -4.32 3.39
C SER A 77 5.06 -2.96 3.96
N THR A 78 4.75 -2.00 3.08
CA THR A 78 4.28 -0.66 3.46
C THR A 78 2.90 -0.69 4.10
N VAL A 79 1.96 -1.43 3.52
CA VAL A 79 0.61 -1.62 4.04
C VAL A 79 0.65 -2.27 5.42
N LYS A 80 1.43 -3.35 5.60
CA LYS A 80 1.58 -4.01 6.91
C LYS A 80 2.05 -3.04 8.00
N ARG A 81 3.06 -2.22 7.69
CA ARG A 81 3.58 -1.21 8.62
C ARG A 81 2.53 -0.15 8.96
N ILE A 82 1.83 0.37 7.95
CA ILE A 82 0.80 1.40 8.16
C ILE A 82 -0.39 0.83 8.93
N ALA A 83 -0.88 -0.35 8.57
CA ALA A 83 -1.97 -1.03 9.27
C ALA A 83 -1.64 -1.25 10.74
N SER A 84 -0.43 -1.73 11.05
CA SER A 84 0.04 -1.88 12.44
C SER A 84 0.08 -0.54 13.18
N SER A 85 0.60 0.52 12.54
CA SER A 85 0.63 1.87 13.13
C SER A 85 -0.76 2.42 13.42
N VAL A 86 -1.71 2.25 12.49
CA VAL A 86 -3.10 2.70 12.67
C VAL A 86 -3.79 1.90 13.76
N GLN A 87 -3.59 0.58 13.79
CA GLN A 87 -4.17 -0.29 14.81
C GLN A 87 -3.66 0.05 16.21
N ASN A 88 -2.38 0.37 16.35
CA ASN A 88 -1.82 0.81 17.63
C ASN A 88 -2.37 2.16 18.06
N GLY A 89 -2.58 3.11 17.14
CA GLY A 89 -3.26 4.37 17.44
C GLY A 89 -4.70 4.15 17.92
N TYR A 90 -5.47 3.32 17.20
CA TYR A 90 -6.83 2.96 17.61
C TYR A 90 -6.90 2.38 19.02
N ARG A 91 -5.98 1.49 19.40
CA ARG A 91 -5.92 0.92 20.76
C ARG A 91 -5.60 1.94 21.86
N GLN A 92 -5.03 3.09 21.52
CA GLN A 92 -4.79 4.17 22.49
C GLN A 92 -6.01 5.10 22.62
N ASP A 93 -6.80 5.20 21.54
CA ASP A 93 -7.98 6.06 21.48
C ASP A 93 -9.24 5.43 22.12
N VAL A 94 -9.30 4.09 22.22
CA VAL A 94 -10.38 3.28 22.83
C VAL A 94 -10.02 2.86 24.25
#